data_AF-W7XGX2-F1
#
_entry.id   AF-W7XGX2-F1
#
_cell.length_a   1.000
_cell.length_b   1.000
_cell.length_c   1.000
_cell.angle_alpha   90.00
_cell.angle_beta   90.00
_cell.angle_gamma   90.00
#
_symmetry.space_group_name_H-M   'P 1'
#
loop_
_entity.id
_entity.type
_entity.pdbx_description
1 polymer ?
#
loop_
_entity_poly.entity_id
_entity_poly.type
_entity_poly.pdbx_seq_one_letter_code
_entity_poly.pdbx_strand_id
1 'polypeptide(L)'
;MSATTGKVIKIINICSALVLAIAGVWRIVSLQIFKILDTWQCFDFFMPFFMILLGVMLLVIEFKRDFMEKYFFFLTTLLGRGIFNVFLSSMSVFSINNEFNSLLAPFIYSLILFVIGFFYIILSLFLKDGHEELKEQLV
;
A
#
# COMPACT_ATOMS: atom_id res chain seq x y z
N MET A 1 -2.69 3.83 22.97
CA MET A 1 -3.24 4.52 21.79
C MET A 1 -4.75 4.67 21.96
N SER A 2 -5.33 5.87 21.81
CA SER A 2 -6.77 6.08 22.07
C SER A 2 -7.64 5.20 21.15
N ALA A 3 -8.72 4.62 21.69
CA ALA A 3 -9.64 3.76 20.95
C ALA A 3 -10.23 4.46 19.70
N THR A 4 -10.33 5.79 19.72
CA THR A 4 -10.77 6.61 18.59
C THR A 4 -9.71 6.67 17.49
N THR A 5 -8.43 6.85 17.85
CA THR A 5 -7.32 6.90 16.88
C THR A 5 -7.17 5.59 16.12
N GLY A 6 -7.32 4.45 16.80
CA GLY A 6 -7.28 3.14 16.17
C GLY A 6 -8.40 2.93 15.13
N LYS A 7 -9.62 3.39 15.42
CA LYS A 7 -10.76 3.32 14.49
C LYS A 7 -10.54 4.17 13.23
N VAL A 8 -9.98 5.37 13.39
CA VAL A 8 -9.70 6.28 12.27
C VAL A 8 -8.66 5.67 11.32
N ILE A 9 -7.57 5.12 11.86
CA ILE A 9 -6.52 4.47 11.04
C ILE A 9 -7.09 3.27 10.29
N LYS A 10 -7.92 2.46 10.96
CA LYS A 10 -8.58 1.32 10.32
C LYS A 10 -9.44 1.75 9.13
N ILE A 11 -10.22 2.82 9.27
CA ILE A 11 -11.05 3.35 8.18
C ILE A 11 -10.18 3.82 7.02
N ILE A 12 -9.10 4.57 7.30
CA ILE A 12 -8.17 5.05 6.27
C ILE A 12 -7.58 3.86 5.51
N ASN A 13 -7.10 2.83 6.21
CA ASN A 13 -6.52 1.64 5.58
C ASN A 13 -7.54 0.89 4.70
N ILE A 14 -8.79 0.74 5.17
CA ILE A 14 -9.86 0.11 4.38
C ILE A 14 -10.17 0.94 3.12
N CYS A 15 -10.28 2.26 3.25
CA CYS A 15 -10.52 3.14 2.11
C CYS A 15 -9.36 3.07 1.09
N SER A 16 -8.12 3.16 1.55
CA SER A 16 -6.93 3.02 0.70
C SER A 16 -6.88 1.65 0.02
N ALA A 17 -7.23 0.58 0.73
CA ALA A 17 -7.27 -0.77 0.20
C ALA A 17 -8.31 -0.95 -0.92
N LEU A 18 -9.50 -0.38 -0.74
CA LEU A 18 -10.55 -0.40 -1.75
C LEU A 18 -10.16 0.40 -3.00
N VAL A 19 -9.61 1.59 -2.81
CA VAL A 19 -9.10 2.43 -3.91
C VAL A 19 -8.02 1.68 -4.71
N LEU A 20 -7.07 1.05 -4.01
CA LEU A 20 -6.02 0.20 -4.58
C LEU A 20 -6.57 -0.92 -5.46
N ALA A 21 -7.48 -1.72 -4.89
CA ALA A 21 -8.04 -2.88 -5.58
C ALA A 21 -8.89 -2.46 -6.78
N ILE A 22 -9.74 -1.44 -6.64
CA ILE A 22 -10.58 -0.93 -7.73
C ILE A 22 -9.72 -0.33 -8.85
N ALA A 23 -8.69 0.46 -8.52
CA ALA A 23 -7.78 1.03 -9.51
C ALA A 23 -7.00 -0.04 -10.27
N GLY A 24 -6.55 -1.09 -9.59
CA GLY A 24 -5.92 -2.25 -10.22
C GLY A 24 -6.86 -2.97 -11.17
N VAL A 25 -8.10 -3.27 -10.74
CA VAL A 25 -9.13 -3.89 -11.59
C VAL A 25 -9.46 -3.01 -12.80
N TRP A 26 -9.58 -1.69 -12.59
CA TRP A 26 -9.84 -0.73 -13.66
C TRP A 26 -8.76 -0.75 -14.75
N ARG A 27 -7.48 -0.80 -14.38
CA ARG A 27 -6.38 -0.94 -15.35
C ARG A 27 -6.46 -2.25 -16.16
N ILE A 28 -6.96 -3.32 -15.55
CA ILE A 28 -7.18 -4.60 -16.25
C ILE A 28 -8.33 -4.49 -17.25
N VAL A 29 -9.50 -4.03 -16.79
CA VAL A 29 -10.73 -3.95 -17.61
C VAL A 29 -10.58 -2.94 -18.75
N SER A 30 -9.85 -1.85 -18.54
CA SER A 30 -9.58 -0.85 -19.58
C SER A 30 -8.58 -1.32 -20.65
N LEU A 31 -8.14 -2.59 -20.59
CA LEU A 31 -7.16 -3.21 -21.50
C LEU A 31 -5.84 -2.43 -21.62
N GLN A 32 -5.55 -1.53 -20.68
CA GLN A 32 -4.30 -0.76 -20.68
C GLN A 32 -3.08 -1.66 -20.59
N ILE A 33 -3.21 -2.83 -19.94
CA ILE A 33 -2.14 -3.83 -19.87
C ILE A 33 -1.67 -4.34 -21.25
N PHE A 34 -2.55 -4.33 -22.25
CA PHE A 34 -2.24 -4.81 -23.60
C PHE A 34 -1.56 -3.76 -24.47
N LYS A 35 -1.68 -2.47 -24.13
CA LYS A 35 -0.93 -1.38 -24.80
C LYS A 35 0.56 -1.39 -24.40
N ILE A 36 0.83 -1.79 -23.17
CA ILE A 36 2.17 -1.86 -22.57
C ILE A 36 3.01 -3.03 -23.12
N LEU A 37 2.36 -4.08 -23.66
CA LEU A 37 3.05 -5.19 -24.32
C LEU A 37 3.88 -4.74 -25.53
N ASP A 38 3.48 -3.64 -26.19
CA ASP A 38 4.23 -3.05 -27.29
C ASP A 38 5.48 -2.28 -26.83
N THR A 39 5.55 -1.84 -25.56
CA THR A 39 6.64 -1.00 -25.03
C THR A 39 7.74 -1.76 -24.28
N TRP A 40 7.72 -3.10 -24.27
CA TRP A 40 8.70 -3.97 -23.56
C TRP A 40 8.79 -3.74 -22.04
N GLN A 41 7.85 -3.00 -21.45
CA GLN A 41 7.82 -2.73 -20.01
C GLN A 41 7.06 -3.84 -19.28
N CYS A 42 7.68 -5.03 -19.20
CA CYS A 42 7.10 -6.20 -18.55
C CYS A 42 6.67 -5.94 -17.09
N PHE A 43 7.30 -4.97 -16.42
CA PHE A 43 6.96 -4.60 -15.05
C PHE A 43 5.58 -3.91 -14.91
N ASP A 44 5.20 -3.10 -15.90
CA ASP A 44 3.93 -2.37 -15.91
C ASP A 44 2.73 -3.31 -16.12
N PHE A 45 2.97 -4.48 -16.73
CA PHE A 45 1.97 -5.56 -16.82
C PHE A 45 1.60 -6.12 -15.44
N PHE A 46 2.58 -6.27 -14.53
CA PHE A 46 2.35 -6.81 -13.19
C PHE A 46 1.81 -5.78 -12.20
N MET A 47 2.00 -4.49 -12.46
CA MET A 47 1.56 -3.40 -11.59
C MET A 47 0.09 -3.47 -11.16
N PRO A 48 -0.92 -3.66 -12.04
CA PRO A 48 -2.31 -3.79 -11.62
C PRO A 48 -2.56 -5.01 -10.71
N PHE A 49 -1.85 -6.13 -10.94
CA PHE A 49 -1.95 -7.31 -10.08
C PHE A 49 -1.38 -7.03 -8.69
N PHE A 50 -0.25 -6.33 -8.61
CA PHE A 50 0.27 -5.87 -7.33
C PHE A 50 -0.70 -4.92 -6.63
N MET A 51 -1.29 -3.94 -7.33
CA MET A 51 -2.28 -3.04 -6.72
C MET A 51 -3.48 -3.80 -6.13
N ILE A 52 -4.00 -4.82 -6.82
CA ILE A 52 -5.09 -5.67 -6.33
C ILE A 52 -4.64 -6.49 -5.13
N LEU A 53 -3.53 -7.22 -5.26
CA LEU A 53 -2.99 -8.06 -4.20
C LEU A 53 -2.78 -7.24 -2.92
N LEU A 54 -2.33 -6.00 -3.05
CA LEU A 54 -1.96 -5.14 -1.94
C LEU A 54 -3.15 -4.41 -1.33
N GLY A 55 -4.14 -4.05 -2.13
CA GLY A 55 -5.46 -3.69 -1.63
C GLY A 55 -6.05 -4.83 -0.79
N VAL A 56 -5.98 -6.07 -1.28
CA VAL A 56 -6.48 -7.23 -0.53
C VAL A 56 -5.67 -7.46 0.75
N MET A 57 -4.33 -7.37 0.72
CA MET A 57 -3.51 -7.54 1.93
C MET A 57 -3.78 -6.47 2.98
N LEU A 58 -3.99 -5.21 2.58
CA LEU A 58 -4.40 -4.12 3.48
C LEU A 58 -5.80 -4.31 4.04
N LEU A 59 -6.70 -4.98 3.35
CA LEU A 59 -7.99 -5.39 3.92
C LEU A 59 -7.80 -6.54 4.91
N VAL A 60 -7.06 -7.59 4.53
CA VAL A 60 -6.85 -8.79 5.33
C VAL A 60 -6.18 -8.45 6.66
N ILE A 61 -5.25 -7.50 6.69
CA ILE A 61 -4.58 -7.10 7.93
C ILE A 61 -5.51 -6.46 8.97
N GLU A 62 -6.60 -5.85 8.53
CA GLU A 62 -7.59 -5.20 9.41
C GLU A 62 -8.66 -6.17 9.94
N PHE A 63 -8.83 -7.33 9.29
CA PHE A 63 -9.84 -8.34 9.65
C PHE A 63 -9.24 -9.65 10.20
N LYS A 64 -8.01 -10.00 9.82
CA LYS A 64 -7.32 -11.25 10.14
C LYS A 64 -5.86 -10.97 10.49
N ARG A 65 -5.65 -10.13 11.50
CA ARG A 65 -4.33 -9.71 11.95
C ARG A 65 -3.43 -10.91 12.31
N ASP A 66 -3.94 -11.91 13.03
CA ASP A 66 -3.18 -13.11 13.42
C ASP A 66 -2.65 -13.91 12.22
N PHE A 67 -3.43 -13.96 11.13
CA PHE A 67 -2.99 -14.61 9.88
C PHE A 67 -1.85 -13.84 9.23
N MET A 68 -1.96 -12.50 9.18
CA MET A 68 -0.92 -11.64 8.64
C MET A 68 0.35 -11.65 9.51
N GLU A 69 0.23 -11.72 10.83
CA GLU A 69 1.40 -11.83 11.71
C GLU A 69 2.15 -13.13 11.50
N LYS A 70 1.45 -14.22 11.21
CA LYS A 70 2.05 -15.54 10.96
C LYS A 70 2.76 -15.65 9.61
N TYR A 71 2.19 -15.09 8.54
CA TYR A 71 2.70 -15.28 7.17
C TYR A 71 3.34 -14.04 6.56
N PHE A 72 3.00 -12.85 7.05
CA PHE A 72 3.39 -11.56 6.48
C PHE A 72 3.81 -10.56 7.58
N PHE A 73 4.64 -11.03 8.52
CA PHE A 73 5.11 -10.24 9.67
C PHE A 73 5.68 -8.87 9.27
N PHE A 74 6.36 -8.77 8.13
CA PHE A 74 6.86 -7.49 7.64
C PHE A 74 5.72 -6.46 7.46
N LEU A 75 4.59 -6.85 6.87
CA LEU A 75 3.43 -5.99 6.63
C LEU A 75 2.66 -5.67 7.91
N THR A 76 2.90 -6.37 9.02
CA THR A 76 2.27 -6.06 10.32
C THR A 76 3.00 -4.98 11.10
N THR A 77 4.26 -4.71 10.76
CA THR A 77 5.03 -3.60 11.33
C THR A 77 4.71 -2.26 10.67
N LEU A 78 4.75 -1.16 11.43
CA LEU A 78 4.60 0.20 10.90
C LEU A 78 5.69 0.51 9.85
N LEU A 79 6.94 0.12 10.13
CA LEU A 79 8.06 0.28 9.21
C LEU A 79 7.80 -0.45 7.88
N GLY A 80 7.39 -1.71 7.95
CA GLY A 80 7.17 -2.51 6.76
C GLY A 80 6.01 -1.99 5.92
N ARG A 81 4.89 -1.59 6.53
CA ARG A 81 3.80 -0.89 5.81
C ARG A 81 4.28 0.39 5.13
N GLY A 82 5.14 1.14 5.82
CA GLY A 82 5.71 2.39 5.31
C GLY A 82 6.61 2.20 4.10
N ILE A 83 7.64 1.35 4.22
CA ILE A 83 8.55 0.98 3.11
C ILE A 83 7.75 0.44 1.93
N PHE A 84 6.75 -0.38 2.22
CA PHE A 84 5.94 -1.03 1.21
C PHE A 84 5.07 -0.04 0.41
N ASN A 85 4.44 0.94 1.08
CA ASN A 85 3.69 2.01 0.43
C ASN A 85 4.60 2.94 -0.41
N VAL A 86 5.82 3.22 0.08
CA VAL A 86 6.81 4.00 -0.68
C VAL A 86 7.26 3.24 -1.94
N PHE A 87 7.49 1.93 -1.84
CA PHE A 87 7.80 1.09 -2.99
C PHE A 87 6.67 1.13 -4.04
N LEU A 88 5.41 0.95 -3.62
CA LEU A 88 4.25 1.05 -4.52
C LEU A 88 4.11 2.42 -5.17
N SER A 89 4.38 3.50 -4.43
CA SER A 89 4.40 4.85 -4.96
C SER A 89 5.46 4.98 -6.06
N SER A 90 6.70 4.55 -5.81
CA SER A 90 7.77 4.62 -6.81
C SER A 90 7.43 3.89 -8.11
N MET A 91 6.76 2.73 -7.99
CA MET A 91 6.30 1.96 -9.14
C MET A 91 5.14 2.62 -9.89
N SER A 92 4.28 3.34 -9.16
CA SER A 92 3.16 4.08 -9.74
C SER A 92 3.64 5.30 -10.53
N VAL A 93 4.73 5.98 -10.11
CA VAL A 93 5.36 7.07 -10.88
C VAL A 93 6.00 6.57 -12.17
N PHE A 94 6.69 5.42 -12.11
CA PHE A 94 7.42 4.87 -13.26
C PHE A 94 6.50 4.61 -14.47
N SER A 95 5.28 4.15 -14.22
CA SER A 95 4.28 3.85 -15.26
C SER A 95 3.65 5.10 -15.91
N ILE A 96 3.84 6.30 -15.34
CA ILE A 96 3.24 7.54 -15.84
C ILE A 96 4.06 8.13 -17.00
N ASN A 97 5.37 7.89 -17.05
CA ASN A 97 6.25 8.57 -17.99
C ASN A 97 6.09 8.15 -19.46
N ASN A 98 5.45 7.00 -19.75
CA ASN A 98 5.41 6.46 -21.11
C ASN A 98 4.02 6.42 -21.76
N GLU A 99 2.91 6.53 -21.02
CA GLU A 99 1.58 6.30 -21.62
C GLU A 99 0.56 7.43 -21.45
N PHE A 100 0.75 8.40 -20.54
CA PHE A 100 -0.34 9.33 -20.20
C PHE A 100 0.15 10.77 -19.96
N ASN A 101 0.28 11.55 -21.04
CA ASN A 101 0.53 13.00 -21.01
C ASN A 101 -0.53 13.85 -20.27
N SER A 102 -1.53 13.28 -19.59
CA SER A 102 -2.68 14.05 -19.10
C SER A 102 -3.40 13.55 -17.84
N LEU A 103 -3.08 12.38 -17.27
CA LEU A 103 -3.84 11.92 -16.10
C LEU A 103 -3.18 12.36 -14.80
N LEU A 104 -3.77 13.40 -14.20
CA LEU A 104 -3.53 13.85 -12.82
C LEU A 104 -3.74 12.72 -11.79
N ALA A 105 -4.60 11.73 -12.09
CA ALA A 105 -5.05 10.72 -11.14
C ALA A 105 -3.95 9.72 -10.68
N PRO A 106 -3.15 9.08 -11.57
CA PRO A 106 -2.00 8.27 -11.18
C PRO A 106 -0.97 9.04 -10.33
N PHE A 107 -0.72 10.31 -10.68
CA PHE A 107 0.21 11.16 -9.94
C PHE A 107 -0.30 11.47 -8.52
N ILE A 108 -1.56 11.91 -8.40
CA ILE A 108 -2.22 12.16 -7.10
C ILE A 108 -2.19 10.89 -6.24
N TYR A 109 -2.52 9.74 -6.84
CA TYR A 109 -2.53 8.47 -6.14
C TYR A 109 -1.14 8.06 -5.64
N SER A 110 -0.12 8.21 -6.49
CA SER A 110 1.27 7.95 -6.11
C SER A 110 1.73 8.87 -4.98
N LEU A 111 1.34 10.14 -5.01
CA LEU A 111 1.62 11.11 -3.96
C LEU A 111 0.95 10.71 -2.63
N ILE A 112 -0.31 10.27 -2.67
CA ILE A 112 -1.03 9.79 -1.48
C ILE A 112 -0.32 8.58 -0.86
N LEU A 113 0.04 7.58 -1.67
CA LEU A 113 0.81 6.43 -1.19
C LEU A 113 2.16 6.82 -0.60
N PHE A 114 2.85 7.77 -1.23
CA PHE A 114 4.13 8.27 -0.75
C PHE A 114 3.98 8.93 0.61
N VAL A 115 3.02 9.85 0.77
CA VAL A 115 2.78 10.58 2.02
C VAL A 115 2.37 9.62 3.13
N ILE A 116 1.48 8.67 2.84
CA ILE A 116 1.07 7.64 3.81
C ILE A 116 2.27 6.76 4.18
N GLY A 117 3.04 6.30 3.20
CA GLY A 117 4.23 5.48 3.43
C GLY A 117 5.28 6.19 4.28
N PHE A 118 5.55 7.45 3.97
CA PHE A 118 6.50 8.28 4.70
C PHE A 118 6.01 8.57 6.13
N PHE A 119 4.73 8.86 6.30
CA PHE A 119 4.09 9.00 7.61
C PHE A 119 4.28 7.75 8.47
N TYR A 120 4.05 6.55 7.91
CA TYR A 120 4.27 5.28 8.61
C TYR A 120 5.74 5.06 9.00
N ILE A 121 6.70 5.44 8.14
CA ILE A 121 8.14 5.34 8.45
C ILE A 121 8.49 6.27 9.62
N ILE A 122 8.06 7.53 9.57
CA ILE A 122 8.24 8.51 10.66
C ILE A 122 7.67 7.96 11.96
N LEU A 123 6.41 7.51 11.92
CA LEU A 123 5.73 6.97 13.10
C LEU A 123 6.49 5.77 13.66
N SER A 124 7.03 4.90 12.80
CA SER A 124 7.85 3.76 13.22
C SER A 124 9.19 4.16 13.85
N LEU A 125 9.77 5.31 13.48
CA LEU A 125 11.01 5.80 14.09
C LEU A 125 10.74 6.43 15.47
N PHE A 126 9.62 7.15 15.62
CA PHE A 126 9.24 7.81 16.87
C PHE A 126 8.53 6.89 17.88
N LEU A 127 7.85 5.83 17.44
CA LEU A 127 7.23 4.83 18.34
C LEU A 127 8.09 3.58 18.57
N LYS A 128 9.33 3.56 18.06
CA LYS A 128 10.25 2.43 18.24
C LYS A 128 10.58 2.17 19.72
N ASP A 129 10.47 3.18 20.56
CA ASP A 129 10.66 3.07 22.02
C ASP A 129 9.50 2.35 22.74
N GLY A 130 8.36 2.12 22.08
CA GLY A 130 7.20 1.44 22.69
C GLY A 130 7.08 -0.06 22.36
N HIS A 131 7.98 -0.62 21.54
CA HIS A 131 7.89 -2.02 21.12
C HIS A 131 8.58 -3.00 22.10
N GLU A 132 9.34 -2.49 23.07
CA GLU A 132 9.87 -3.29 24.19
C GLU A 132 8.82 -3.52 25.29
N GLU A 133 8.01 -2.52 25.65
CA GLU A 133 6.96 -2.66 26.69
C GLU A 133 5.89 -3.71 26.32
N LEU A 134 5.59 -3.89 25.03
CA LEU A 134 4.60 -4.87 24.57
C LEU A 134 5.13 -6.31 24.55
N LYS A 135 6.45 -6.52 24.53
CA LYS A 135 7.06 -7.84 24.74
C LYS A 135 7.10 -8.22 26.22
N GLU A 136 7.25 -7.24 27.10
CA GLU A 136 7.30 -7.47 28.56
C GLU A 136 5.91 -7.77 29.16
N GLN A 137 4.82 -7.32 28.52
CA GLN A 137 3.45 -7.65 28.92
C GLN A 137 2.91 -8.98 28.37
N LEU A 138 3.68 -9.69 27.54
CA LEU A 138 3.31 -10.96 26.90
C LEU A 138 4.17 -12.15 27.37
N VAL A 139 4.99 -11.95 28.42
CA VAL A 139 5.68 -12.99 29.20
C VAL A 139 5.03 -13.08 30.58
#